data_AF-A0A151WFN8-F1
#
_entry.id   AF-A0A151WFN8-F1
#
_cell.length_a   1.000
_cell.length_b   1.000
_cell.length_c   1.000
_cell.angle_alpha   90.00
_cell.angle_beta   90.00
_cell.angle_gamma   90.00
#
_symmetry.space_group_name_H-M   'P 1'
#
loop_
_entity.id
_entity.type
_entity.pdbx_description
1 polymer ?
#
loop_
_entity_poly.entity_id
_entity_poly.type
_entity_poly.pdbx_seq_one_letter_code
_entity_poly.pdbx_strand_id
1 'polypeptide(L)'
;MEETPPSNESTLYTRFRRSCRNRESYDTIAELAAELRRAYMVKGLQAQLDEKQADKYTELVRKREVADLIRQEQQEVLEEDLRCQSEMLQKSKEYRRQLDEQLTRKEEEKRVIVEEAREYRKFLEEVDREQEEQERTKALEKKCELVERTRQERLILEEIREGRRQEELEAEEKKRLKDLEYLEEIEERSKEMSRLRQEQLERRERVLLETTRILLDAQAQKREREERLIDLVAEEIRCELVIREMEETMRRKKMQQELAASLREQIVFTEQCRLRFVEEDRAWAEEVMRKIMEDEKMARCTAEAKRRMKVQYRKDLESLIEHRRRIREEEIARIEEIAKEQQRLELLEAERAKEERKRLLMMHAANIANFVNRTTLTAEEQEILDKLTKKNQDIKNIDNGDAKD
;
A
#
# COMPACT_ATOMS: atom_id res chain seq x y z
N MET A 1 21.23 29.31 -23.40
CA MET A 1 22.51 29.98 -23.15
C MET A 1 23.54 29.29 -24.02
N GLU A 2 24.12 30.09 -24.92
CA GLU A 2 25.34 29.89 -25.71
C GLU A 2 25.46 28.64 -26.60
N GLU A 3 25.10 28.86 -27.87
CA GLU A 3 25.54 28.09 -29.03
C GLU A 3 27.05 28.33 -29.25
N THR A 4 27.88 27.31 -29.05
CA THR A 4 29.29 27.31 -29.48
C THR A 4 29.43 26.77 -30.91
N PRO A 5 30.20 27.41 -31.80
CA PRO A 5 30.31 27.04 -33.21
C PRO A 5 31.20 25.80 -33.41
N PRO A 6 31.05 25.07 -34.54
CA PRO A 6 31.95 23.98 -34.89
C PRO A 6 33.33 24.55 -35.26
N SER A 7 34.35 24.16 -34.51
CA SER A 7 35.73 24.54 -34.80
C SER A 7 36.20 23.89 -36.11
N ASN A 8 36.60 24.73 -37.05
CA ASN A 8 37.22 24.36 -38.33
C ASN A 8 38.67 23.90 -38.09
N GLU A 9 38.87 22.65 -37.67
CA GLU A 9 40.22 22.05 -37.58
C GLU A 9 40.60 21.19 -38.81
N SER A 10 39.67 21.01 -39.76
CA SER A 10 39.83 20.11 -40.91
C SER A 10 40.68 20.68 -42.08
N THR A 11 41.07 21.95 -42.05
CA THR A 11 41.74 22.64 -43.17
C THR A 11 43.27 22.69 -43.13
N LEU A 12 43.95 22.09 -42.13
CA LEU A 12 45.42 22.17 -42.01
C LEU A 12 46.20 20.93 -42.43
N TYR A 13 45.55 19.85 -42.89
CA TYR A 13 46.24 18.56 -43.15
C TYR A 13 46.53 18.20 -44.62
N THR A 14 46.29 19.09 -45.58
CA THR A 14 46.37 18.75 -47.02
C THR A 14 47.59 19.28 -47.78
N ARG A 15 48.71 19.59 -47.12
CA ARG A 15 49.86 20.21 -47.81
C ARG A 15 51.25 19.58 -47.60
N PHE A 16 51.35 18.26 -47.54
CA PHE A 16 52.65 17.58 -47.68
C PHE A 16 52.52 16.24 -48.41
N ARG A 17 52.58 16.24 -49.75
CA ARG A 17 52.92 15.05 -50.54
C ARG A 17 53.55 15.43 -51.89
N ARG A 18 54.80 15.92 -51.88
CA ARG A 18 55.74 15.79 -53.01
C ARG A 18 57.18 15.89 -52.51
N SER A 19 57.76 14.75 -52.12
CA SER A 19 59.21 14.51 -52.20
C SER A 19 59.48 13.03 -51.95
N CYS A 20 59.76 12.28 -53.01
CA CYS A 20 60.26 10.91 -52.94
C CYS A 20 61.79 10.96 -52.82
N ARG A 21 62.32 10.87 -51.60
CA ARG A 21 63.71 10.45 -51.30
C ARG A 21 63.80 10.08 -49.82
N ASN A 22 64.12 8.82 -49.53
CA ASN A 22 64.25 8.15 -48.21
C ASN A 22 62.94 7.51 -47.66
N ARG A 23 62.61 6.29 -48.11
CA ARG A 23 61.44 5.51 -47.64
C ARG A 23 61.59 5.00 -46.19
N GLU A 24 62.79 4.63 -45.77
CA GLU A 24 63.02 3.95 -44.47
C GLU A 24 62.88 4.88 -43.24
N SER A 25 63.20 6.17 -43.38
CA SER A 25 63.09 7.15 -42.29
C SER A 25 61.68 7.69 -42.06
N TYR A 26 60.74 7.51 -43.01
CA TYR A 26 59.32 7.86 -42.80
C TYR A 26 58.56 6.72 -42.11
N ASP A 27 58.94 5.47 -42.36
CA ASP A 27 58.32 4.30 -41.74
C ASP A 27 58.62 4.24 -40.23
N THR A 28 59.86 4.53 -39.82
CA THR A 28 60.24 4.60 -38.39
C THR A 28 59.54 5.74 -37.62
N ILE A 29 59.32 6.88 -38.25
CA ILE A 29 58.56 8.00 -37.66
C ILE A 29 57.06 7.65 -37.58
N ALA A 30 56.51 6.96 -38.58
CA ALA A 30 55.13 6.50 -38.57
C ALA A 30 54.89 5.42 -37.50
N GLU A 31 55.85 4.52 -37.29
CA GLU A 31 55.85 3.52 -36.22
C GLU A 31 55.87 4.18 -34.85
N LEU A 32 56.77 5.15 -34.62
CA LEU A 32 56.82 5.93 -33.37
C LEU A 32 55.52 6.70 -33.12
N ALA A 33 54.93 7.32 -34.16
CA ALA A 33 53.64 8.00 -34.02
C ALA A 33 52.50 7.02 -33.69
N ALA A 34 52.52 5.82 -34.26
CA ALA A 34 51.57 4.76 -33.93
C ALA A 34 51.75 4.26 -32.48
N GLU A 35 52.99 4.11 -32.02
CA GLU A 35 53.30 3.76 -30.63
C GLU A 35 52.87 4.83 -29.63
N LEU A 36 53.13 6.10 -29.92
CA LEU A 36 52.68 7.21 -29.08
C LEU A 36 51.16 7.27 -29.01
N ARG A 37 50.46 7.09 -30.14
CA ARG A 37 48.99 6.99 -30.15
C ARG A 37 48.49 5.82 -29.31
N ARG A 38 49.12 4.64 -29.41
CA ARG A 38 48.82 3.49 -28.54
C ARG A 38 49.04 3.83 -27.07
N ALA A 39 50.16 4.46 -26.72
CA ALA A 39 50.46 4.85 -25.35
C ALA A 39 49.44 5.86 -24.79
N TYR A 40 49.02 6.85 -25.59
CA TYR A 40 47.96 7.79 -25.18
C TYR A 40 46.60 7.12 -25.02
N MET A 41 46.24 6.18 -25.90
CA MET A 41 45.01 5.38 -25.74
C MET A 41 45.05 4.54 -24.46
N VAL A 42 46.19 3.88 -24.18
CA VAL A 42 46.38 3.11 -22.94
C VAL A 42 46.28 4.00 -21.71
N LYS A 43 46.89 5.20 -21.74
CA LYS A 43 46.76 6.19 -20.65
C LYS A 43 45.30 6.61 -20.43
N GLY A 44 44.55 6.86 -21.51
CA GLY A 44 43.13 7.20 -21.44
C GLY A 44 42.28 6.07 -20.86
N LEU A 45 42.51 4.83 -21.30
CA LEU A 45 41.83 3.65 -20.76
C LEU A 45 42.16 3.42 -19.28
N GLN A 46 43.41 3.64 -18.87
CA GLN A 46 43.80 3.55 -17.46
C GLN A 46 43.06 4.59 -16.61
N ALA A 47 43.00 5.84 -17.06
CA ALA A 47 42.25 6.89 -16.36
C ALA A 47 40.76 6.55 -16.22
N GLN A 48 40.14 5.97 -17.26
CA GLN A 48 38.74 5.51 -17.19
C GLN A 48 38.54 4.34 -16.23
N LEU A 49 39.51 3.44 -16.12
CA LEU A 49 39.46 2.35 -15.14
C LEU A 49 39.58 2.90 -13.72
N ASP A 50 40.48 3.86 -13.50
CA ASP A 50 40.68 4.49 -12.20
C ASP A 50 39.44 5.31 -11.78
N GLU A 51 38.81 6.05 -12.70
CA GLU A 51 37.54 6.76 -12.49
C GLU A 51 36.42 5.79 -12.10
N LYS A 52 36.24 4.70 -12.85
CA LYS A 52 35.24 3.66 -12.52
C LYS A 52 35.50 2.99 -11.17
N GLN A 53 36.77 2.84 -10.77
CA GLN A 53 37.11 2.32 -9.45
C GLN A 53 36.77 3.34 -8.37
N ALA A 54 37.10 4.61 -8.56
CA ALA A 54 36.75 5.69 -7.65
C ALA A 54 35.23 5.79 -7.45
N ASP A 55 34.45 5.75 -8.54
CA ASP A 55 32.98 5.75 -8.48
C ASP A 55 32.46 4.59 -7.64
N LYS A 56 32.93 3.37 -7.89
CA LYS A 56 32.56 2.19 -7.07
C LYS A 56 32.89 2.38 -5.59
N TYR A 57 34.05 2.97 -5.27
CA TYR A 57 34.40 3.27 -3.88
C TYR A 57 33.47 4.30 -3.27
N THR A 58 33.13 5.37 -3.98
CA THR A 58 32.17 6.38 -3.49
C THR A 58 30.78 5.80 -3.26
N GLU A 59 30.29 4.95 -4.16
CA GLU A 59 29.03 4.24 -3.99
C GLU A 59 29.05 3.31 -2.76
N LEU A 60 30.15 2.61 -2.53
CA LEU A 60 30.31 1.76 -1.36
C LEU A 60 30.32 2.57 -0.06
N VAL A 61 30.97 3.73 -0.04
CA VAL A 61 30.96 4.64 1.12
C VAL A 61 29.53 5.14 1.38
N ARG A 62 28.83 5.63 0.35
CA ARG A 62 27.42 6.05 0.49
C ARG A 62 26.52 4.94 1.00
N LYS A 63 26.68 3.71 0.49
CA LYS A 63 25.91 2.54 0.97
C LYS A 63 26.18 2.25 2.45
N ARG A 64 27.41 2.43 2.92
CA ARG A 64 27.76 2.27 4.35
C ARG A 64 27.13 3.37 5.20
N GLU A 65 27.22 4.62 4.78
CA GLU A 65 26.61 5.76 5.48
C GLU A 65 25.09 5.58 5.62
N VAL A 66 24.39 5.20 4.55
CA VAL A 66 22.96 4.90 4.61
C VAL A 66 22.66 3.73 5.54
N ALA A 67 23.47 2.67 5.51
CA ALA A 67 23.29 1.53 6.42
C ALA A 67 23.52 1.92 7.89
N ASP A 68 24.46 2.81 8.17
CA ASP A 68 24.74 3.29 9.52
C ASP A 68 23.62 4.21 10.03
N LEU A 69 23.05 5.08 9.17
CA LEU A 69 21.86 5.88 9.49
C LEU A 69 20.66 4.99 9.82
N ILE A 70 20.39 3.97 9.00
CA ILE A 70 19.29 3.02 9.26
C ILE A 70 19.49 2.31 10.61
N ARG A 71 20.74 1.95 10.97
CA ARG A 71 21.01 1.35 12.28
C ARG A 71 20.76 2.31 13.44
N GLN A 72 21.08 3.59 13.27
CA GLN A 72 20.81 4.61 14.28
C GLN A 72 19.31 4.82 14.47
N GLU A 73 18.55 4.97 13.39
CA GLU A 73 17.09 5.08 13.44
C GLU A 73 16.46 3.86 14.14
N GLN A 74 16.94 2.65 13.83
CA GLN A 74 16.48 1.43 14.51
C GLN A 74 16.78 1.44 16.02
N GLN A 75 17.93 1.98 16.43
CA GLN A 75 18.27 2.09 17.85
C GLN A 75 17.38 3.12 18.56
N GLU A 76 17.13 4.27 17.94
CA GLU A 76 16.23 5.30 18.47
C GLU A 76 14.81 4.77 18.66
N VAL A 77 14.28 4.04 17.67
CA VAL A 77 12.97 3.39 17.78
C VAL A 77 12.92 2.39 18.94
N LEU A 78 13.96 1.58 19.12
CA LEU A 78 14.02 0.63 20.24
C LEU A 78 14.09 1.35 21.60
N GLU A 79 14.81 2.48 21.69
CA GLU A 79 14.86 3.29 22.90
C GLU A 79 13.51 3.93 23.22
N GLU A 80 12.80 4.45 22.22
CA GLU A 80 11.45 5.00 22.36
C GLU A 80 10.44 3.93 22.80
N ASP A 81 10.51 2.73 22.23
CA ASP A 81 9.68 1.60 22.64
C ASP A 81 9.92 1.23 24.11
N LEU A 82 11.20 1.19 24.54
CA LEU A 82 11.56 0.92 25.93
C LEU A 82 11.05 2.03 26.87
N ARG A 83 11.14 3.30 26.46
CA ARG A 83 10.58 4.43 27.21
C ARG A 83 9.08 4.31 27.36
N CYS A 84 8.35 4.07 26.27
CA CYS A 84 6.90 3.85 26.27
C CYS A 84 6.50 2.72 27.21
N GLN A 85 7.20 1.57 27.14
CA GLN A 85 6.95 0.44 28.04
C GLN A 85 7.19 0.81 29.51
N SER A 86 8.25 1.56 29.80
CA SER A 86 8.55 2.02 31.16
C SER A 86 7.48 2.94 31.72
N GLU A 87 6.95 3.86 30.91
CA GLU A 87 5.86 4.77 31.29
C GLU A 87 4.56 4.00 31.54
N MET A 88 4.23 3.02 30.69
CA MET A 88 3.05 2.16 30.92
C MET A 88 3.17 1.38 32.22
N LEU A 89 4.35 0.85 32.53
CA LEU A 89 4.60 0.16 33.79
C LEU A 89 4.47 1.09 35.00
N GLN A 90 4.96 2.33 34.89
CA GLN A 90 4.80 3.35 35.93
C GLN A 90 3.32 3.69 36.15
N LYS A 91 2.58 4.00 35.08
CA LYS A 91 1.13 4.27 35.14
C LYS A 91 0.36 3.08 35.73
N SER A 92 0.73 1.85 35.36
CA SER A 92 0.12 0.64 35.94
C SER A 92 0.40 0.51 37.43
N LYS A 93 1.62 0.82 37.89
CA LYS A 93 1.97 0.81 39.32
C LYS A 93 1.23 1.89 40.10
N GLU A 94 1.14 3.10 39.56
CA GLU A 94 0.38 4.21 40.16
C GLU A 94 -1.10 3.86 40.29
N TYR A 95 -1.69 3.32 39.23
CA TYR A 95 -3.09 2.88 39.26
C TYR A 95 -3.32 1.78 40.30
N ARG A 96 -2.39 0.81 40.40
CA ARG A 96 -2.46 -0.25 41.40
C ARG A 96 -2.41 0.31 42.83
N ARG A 97 -1.51 1.27 43.08
CA ARG A 97 -1.43 1.98 44.35
C ARG A 97 -2.71 2.75 44.69
N GLN A 98 -3.30 3.43 43.70
CA GLN A 98 -4.58 4.13 43.89
C GLN A 98 -5.72 3.16 44.25
N LEU A 99 -5.75 1.98 43.62
CA LEU A 99 -6.71 0.93 43.97
C LEU A 99 -6.50 0.42 45.39
N ASP A 100 -5.26 0.18 45.80
CA ASP A 100 -4.94 -0.24 47.18
C ASP A 100 -5.39 0.83 48.19
N GLU A 101 -5.15 2.11 47.91
CA GLU A 101 -5.62 3.23 48.75
C GLU A 101 -7.16 3.33 48.81
N GLN A 102 -7.86 2.99 47.73
CA GLN A 102 -9.33 2.92 47.75
C GLN A 102 -9.83 1.74 48.59
N LEU A 103 -9.17 0.58 48.50
CA LEU A 103 -9.50 -0.58 49.30
C LEU A 103 -9.30 -0.31 50.79
N THR A 104 -8.18 0.31 51.19
CA THR A 104 -7.92 0.65 52.59
C THR A 104 -8.96 1.64 53.13
N ARG A 105 -9.33 2.67 52.36
CA ARG A 105 -10.41 3.59 52.74
C ARG A 105 -11.74 2.88 52.94
N LYS A 106 -12.08 1.93 52.06
CA LYS A 106 -13.30 1.12 52.20
C LYS A 106 -13.26 0.18 53.40
N GLU A 107 -12.10 -0.33 53.76
CA GLU A 107 -11.94 -1.10 55.00
C GLU A 107 -12.09 -0.24 56.24
N GLU A 108 -11.55 0.98 56.25
CA GLU A 108 -11.71 1.95 57.34
C GLU A 108 -13.18 2.36 57.51
N GLU A 109 -13.88 2.70 56.42
CA GLU A 109 -15.33 2.98 56.45
C GLU A 109 -16.12 1.82 57.06
N LYS A 110 -15.81 0.58 56.69
CA LYS A 110 -16.44 -0.61 57.27
C LYS A 110 -16.16 -0.75 58.76
N ARG A 111 -14.93 -0.44 59.22
CA ARG A 111 -14.58 -0.48 60.65
C ARG A 111 -15.40 0.53 61.43
N VAL A 112 -15.52 1.76 60.92
CA VAL A 112 -16.34 2.82 61.54
C VAL A 112 -17.81 2.38 61.65
N ILE A 113 -18.41 1.87 60.57
CA ILE A 113 -19.80 1.38 60.59
C ILE A 113 -19.99 0.26 61.62
N VAL A 114 -19.03 -0.66 61.73
CA VAL A 114 -19.09 -1.75 62.72
C VAL A 114 -18.97 -1.22 64.15
N GLU A 115 -18.14 -0.20 64.38
CA GLU A 115 -18.00 0.47 65.68
C GLU A 115 -19.28 1.22 66.05
N GLU A 116 -19.84 2.02 65.14
CA GLU A 116 -21.12 2.71 65.31
C GLU A 116 -22.25 1.71 65.62
N ALA A 117 -22.30 0.58 64.91
CA ALA A 117 -23.29 -0.46 65.17
C ALA A 117 -23.13 -1.12 66.54
N ARG A 118 -21.89 -1.24 67.04
CA ARG A 118 -21.61 -1.75 68.40
C ARG A 118 -22.01 -0.74 69.46
N GLU A 119 -21.74 0.55 69.24
CA GLU A 119 -22.16 1.63 70.15
C GLU A 119 -23.68 1.75 70.19
N TYR A 120 -24.34 1.71 69.03
CA TYR A 120 -25.79 1.71 68.93
C TYR A 120 -26.42 0.51 69.65
N ARG A 121 -25.80 -0.68 69.56
CA ARG A 121 -26.26 -1.86 70.32
C ARG A 121 -26.14 -1.65 71.82
N LYS A 122 -25.04 -1.09 72.32
CA LYS A 122 -24.89 -0.78 73.75
C LYS A 122 -25.94 0.22 74.21
N PHE A 123 -26.22 1.25 73.41
CA PHE A 123 -27.27 2.21 73.68
C PHE A 123 -28.66 1.53 73.77
N LEU A 124 -28.98 0.62 72.86
CA LEU A 124 -30.23 -0.17 72.93
C LEU A 124 -30.29 -1.03 74.20
N GLU A 125 -29.19 -1.71 74.56
CA GLU A 125 -29.11 -2.49 75.80
C GLU A 125 -29.31 -1.62 77.06
N GLU A 126 -28.82 -0.37 77.04
CA GLU A 126 -29.04 0.60 78.13
C GLU A 126 -30.51 1.06 78.20
N VAL A 127 -31.12 1.37 77.05
CA VAL A 127 -32.55 1.72 76.96
C VAL A 127 -33.43 0.57 77.47
N ASP A 128 -33.14 -0.67 77.08
CA ASP A 128 -33.87 -1.85 77.56
C ASP A 128 -33.72 -2.02 79.08
N ARG A 129 -32.52 -1.81 79.64
CA ARG A 129 -32.30 -1.85 81.10
C ARG A 129 -33.10 -0.77 81.83
N GLU A 130 -33.08 0.46 81.33
CA GLU A 130 -33.85 1.56 81.92
C GLU A 130 -35.35 1.29 81.86
N GLN A 131 -35.83 0.72 80.76
CA GLN A 131 -37.23 0.32 80.63
C GLN A 131 -37.59 -0.79 81.61
N GLU A 132 -36.76 -1.83 81.73
CA GLU A 132 -36.96 -2.89 82.71
C GLU A 132 -36.97 -2.35 84.16
N GLU A 133 -36.06 -1.45 84.51
CA GLU A 133 -36.02 -0.83 85.84
C GLU A 133 -37.28 0.00 86.10
N GLN A 134 -37.73 0.81 85.13
CA GLN A 134 -38.97 1.58 85.23
C GLN A 134 -40.21 0.68 85.35
N GLU A 135 -40.25 -0.44 84.63
CA GLU A 135 -41.36 -1.39 84.74
C GLU A 135 -41.35 -2.09 86.11
N ARG A 136 -40.17 -2.43 86.64
CA ARG A 136 -40.01 -3.01 87.98
C ARG A 136 -40.44 -2.03 89.07
N THR A 137 -40.04 -0.75 89.00
CA THR A 137 -40.45 0.27 89.97
C THR A 137 -41.96 0.50 89.93
N LYS A 138 -42.54 0.69 88.74
CA LYS A 138 -44.00 0.81 88.57
C LYS A 138 -44.76 -0.42 89.10
N ALA A 139 -44.22 -1.62 88.90
CA ALA A 139 -44.82 -2.85 89.42
C ALA A 139 -44.75 -2.94 90.95
N LEU A 140 -43.65 -2.51 91.56
CA LEU A 140 -43.50 -2.43 93.02
C LEU A 140 -44.41 -1.38 93.62
N GLU A 141 -44.49 -0.18 93.03
CA GLU A 141 -45.41 0.89 93.45
C GLU A 141 -46.86 0.41 93.43
N LYS A 142 -47.31 -0.20 92.34
CA LYS A 142 -48.65 -0.79 92.24
C LYS A 142 -48.91 -1.88 93.28
N LYS A 143 -47.91 -2.71 93.60
CA LYS A 143 -48.01 -3.72 94.67
C LYS A 143 -48.12 -3.06 96.05
N CYS A 144 -47.32 -2.04 96.34
CA CYS A 144 -47.39 -1.29 97.59
C CYS A 144 -48.74 -0.58 97.74
N GLU A 145 -49.23 0.10 96.70
CA GLU A 145 -50.56 0.72 96.69
C GLU A 145 -51.67 -0.31 96.97
N LEU A 146 -51.59 -1.50 96.36
CA LEU A 146 -52.56 -2.56 96.60
C LEU A 146 -52.50 -3.07 98.05
N VAL A 147 -51.30 -3.22 98.62
CA VAL A 147 -51.12 -3.64 100.02
C VAL A 147 -51.66 -2.59 100.99
N GLU A 148 -51.37 -1.31 100.76
CA GLU A 148 -51.87 -0.21 101.59
C GLU A 148 -53.40 -0.10 101.52
N ARG A 149 -54.00 -0.20 100.32
CA ARG A 149 -55.47 -0.26 100.17
C ARG A 149 -56.07 -1.45 100.91
N THR A 150 -55.47 -2.64 100.74
CA THR A 150 -55.92 -3.85 101.43
C THR A 150 -55.81 -3.73 102.95
N ARG A 151 -54.79 -3.04 103.45
CA ARG A 151 -54.57 -2.80 104.89
C ARG A 151 -55.60 -1.82 105.45
N GLN A 152 -55.89 -0.74 104.73
CA GLN A 152 -56.93 0.22 105.09
C GLN A 152 -58.32 -0.45 105.09
N GLU A 153 -58.62 -1.26 104.08
CA GLU A 153 -59.87 -2.01 104.01
C GLU A 153 -60.03 -3.00 105.17
N ARG A 154 -58.95 -3.66 105.61
CA ARG A 154 -58.99 -4.56 106.78
C ARG A 154 -59.29 -3.82 108.08
N LEU A 155 -58.67 -2.66 108.30
CA LEU A 155 -58.93 -1.84 109.49
C LEU A 155 -60.39 -1.37 109.53
N ILE A 156 -60.92 -0.89 108.39
CA ILE A 156 -62.32 -0.49 108.25
C ILE A 156 -63.26 -1.69 108.51
N LEU A 157 -62.92 -2.88 108.02
CA LEU A 157 -63.72 -4.09 108.26
C LEU A 157 -63.69 -4.58 109.71
N GLU A 158 -62.58 -4.37 110.44
CA GLU A 158 -62.48 -4.67 111.87
C GLU A 158 -63.31 -3.69 112.70
N GLU A 159 -63.26 -2.39 112.40
CA GLU A 159 -64.11 -1.35 113.02
C GLU A 159 -65.60 -1.61 112.76
N ILE A 160 -65.98 -1.99 111.53
CA ILE A 160 -67.36 -2.35 111.18
C ILE A 160 -67.80 -3.63 111.92
N ARG A 161 -66.92 -4.61 112.13
CA ARG A 161 -67.25 -5.84 112.88
C ARG A 161 -67.40 -5.63 114.38
N GLU A 162 -66.73 -4.63 114.95
CA GLU A 162 -66.88 -4.26 116.36
C GLU A 162 -68.16 -3.45 116.59
N GLY A 163 -68.50 -2.52 115.67
CA GLY A 163 -69.79 -1.82 115.68
C GLY A 163 -70.99 -2.76 115.49
N ARG A 164 -70.90 -3.72 114.56
CA ARG A 164 -71.99 -4.69 114.32
C ARG A 164 -72.21 -5.66 115.49
N ARG A 165 -71.17 -6.02 116.25
CA ARG A 165 -71.33 -6.86 117.45
C ARG A 165 -72.06 -6.14 118.61
N GLN A 166 -72.06 -4.81 118.61
CA GLN A 166 -72.83 -4.00 119.56
C GLN A 166 -74.28 -3.78 119.07
N GLU A 167 -74.47 -3.63 117.76
CA GLU A 167 -75.80 -3.44 117.15
C GLU A 167 -76.62 -4.75 117.03
N GLU A 168 -75.98 -5.92 116.87
CA GLU A 168 -76.65 -7.22 116.75
C GLU A 168 -77.42 -7.62 118.01
N LEU A 169 -76.92 -7.25 119.20
CA LEU A 169 -77.60 -7.49 120.48
C LEU A 169 -78.85 -6.61 120.68
N GLU A 170 -78.89 -5.42 120.09
CA GLU A 170 -80.04 -4.50 120.18
C GLU A 170 -81.04 -4.67 119.01
N ALA A 171 -80.58 -5.26 117.90
CA ALA A 171 -81.39 -5.50 116.70
C ALA A 171 -82.12 -6.86 116.71
N GLU A 172 -81.66 -7.87 117.46
CA GLU A 172 -82.37 -9.16 117.58
C GLU A 172 -83.79 -9.03 118.16
N GLU A 173 -84.04 -8.06 119.05
CA GLU A 173 -85.38 -7.78 119.58
C GLU A 173 -86.26 -6.98 118.61
N LYS A 174 -85.67 -6.18 117.72
CA LYS A 174 -86.41 -5.33 116.76
C LYS A 174 -86.62 -5.98 115.39
N LYS A 175 -85.88 -7.05 115.05
CA LYS A 175 -85.93 -7.74 113.75
C LYS A 175 -87.20 -8.57 113.52
N ARG A 176 -87.76 -9.20 114.55
CA ARG A 176 -88.93 -10.10 114.37
C ARG A 176 -90.20 -9.45 113.80
N LEU A 177 -90.32 -8.12 113.86
CA LEU A 177 -91.48 -7.39 113.35
C LEU A 177 -91.22 -6.63 112.04
N LYS A 178 -89.97 -6.44 111.60
CA LYS A 178 -89.62 -5.69 110.37
C LYS A 178 -89.18 -6.58 109.20
N ASP A 179 -88.87 -7.85 109.46
CA ASP A 179 -88.38 -8.80 108.44
C ASP A 179 -89.42 -9.13 107.36
N LEU A 180 -90.71 -8.85 107.58
CA LEU A 180 -91.77 -9.07 106.58
C LEU A 180 -91.94 -7.90 105.60
N GLU A 181 -91.68 -6.66 106.00
CA GLU A 181 -91.75 -5.48 105.12
C GLU A 181 -90.42 -5.26 104.36
N TYR A 182 -89.29 -5.66 104.95
CA TYR A 182 -87.95 -5.53 104.37
C TYR A 182 -87.67 -6.46 103.18
N LEU A 183 -88.36 -7.62 103.12
CA LEU A 183 -88.23 -8.56 102.00
C LEU A 183 -88.84 -7.98 100.70
N GLU A 184 -89.93 -7.20 100.80
CA GLU A 184 -90.54 -6.53 99.65
C GLU A 184 -89.69 -5.36 99.14
N GLU A 185 -89.04 -4.62 100.04
CA GLU A 185 -88.13 -3.49 99.67
C GLU A 185 -86.81 -3.98 99.05
N ILE A 186 -86.30 -5.16 99.47
CA ILE A 186 -85.12 -5.80 98.87
C ILE A 186 -85.39 -6.28 97.44
N GLU A 187 -86.61 -6.78 97.17
CA GLU A 187 -86.99 -7.19 95.81
C GLU A 187 -87.05 -6.00 94.84
N GLU A 188 -87.56 -4.85 95.27
CA GLU A 188 -87.57 -3.62 94.46
C GLU A 188 -86.13 -3.11 94.18
N ARG A 189 -85.25 -3.05 95.19
CA ARG A 189 -83.83 -2.67 94.98
C ARG A 189 -83.05 -3.66 94.12
N SER A 190 -83.39 -4.95 94.19
CA SER A 190 -82.82 -6.00 93.33
C SER A 190 -83.24 -5.84 91.86
N LYS A 191 -84.49 -5.47 91.60
CA LYS A 191 -84.99 -5.15 90.26
C LYS A 191 -84.30 -3.90 89.69
N GLU A 192 -84.08 -2.86 90.49
CA GLU A 192 -83.35 -1.65 90.07
C GLU A 192 -81.88 -1.93 89.74
N MET A 193 -81.18 -2.71 90.58
CA MET A 193 -79.80 -3.15 90.30
C MET A 193 -79.70 -4.04 89.05
N SER A 194 -80.72 -4.87 88.79
CA SER A 194 -80.78 -5.71 87.60
C SER A 194 -81.00 -4.87 86.32
N ARG A 195 -81.81 -3.80 86.39
CA ARG A 195 -81.98 -2.83 85.30
C ARG A 195 -80.68 -2.07 85.00
N LEU A 196 -79.98 -1.58 86.02
CA LEU A 196 -78.67 -0.92 85.86
C LEU A 196 -77.61 -1.85 85.23
N ARG A 197 -77.62 -3.14 85.58
CA ARG A 197 -76.75 -4.15 84.95
C ARG A 197 -77.12 -4.41 83.49
N GLN A 198 -78.40 -4.48 83.15
CA GLN A 198 -78.85 -4.59 81.77
C GLN A 198 -78.46 -3.36 80.95
N GLU A 199 -78.63 -2.14 81.49
CA GLU A 199 -78.20 -0.92 80.82
C GLU A 199 -76.68 -0.86 80.59
N GLN A 200 -75.86 -1.35 81.53
CA GLN A 200 -74.41 -1.46 81.31
C GLN A 200 -74.05 -2.49 80.25
N LEU A 201 -74.75 -3.64 80.21
CA LEU A 201 -74.55 -4.65 79.18
C LEU A 201 -74.93 -4.11 77.80
N GLU A 202 -76.06 -3.41 77.68
CA GLU A 202 -76.48 -2.78 76.43
C GLU A 202 -75.53 -1.66 75.97
N ARG A 203 -74.96 -0.87 76.90
CA ARG A 203 -73.91 0.12 76.57
C ARG A 203 -72.65 -0.56 76.08
N ARG A 204 -72.23 -1.65 76.73
CA ARG A 204 -71.08 -2.45 76.30
C ARG A 204 -71.31 -3.09 74.94
N GLU A 205 -72.51 -3.60 74.69
CA GLU A 205 -72.90 -4.20 73.41
C GLU A 205 -72.92 -3.14 72.29
N ARG A 206 -73.45 -1.93 72.57
CA ARG A 206 -73.37 -0.79 71.64
C ARG A 206 -71.93 -0.41 71.30
N VAL A 207 -71.06 -0.29 72.30
CA VAL A 207 -69.63 0.00 72.08
C VAL A 207 -68.97 -1.11 71.27
N LEU A 208 -69.24 -2.38 71.57
CA LEU A 208 -68.71 -3.52 70.83
C LEU A 208 -69.15 -3.49 69.36
N LEU A 209 -70.43 -3.21 69.08
CA LEU A 209 -70.98 -3.08 67.73
C LEU A 209 -70.37 -1.89 66.96
N GLU A 210 -70.14 -0.75 67.61
CA GLU A 210 -69.43 0.38 66.99
C GLU A 210 -67.97 0.05 66.70
N THR A 211 -67.24 -0.58 67.64
CA THR A 211 -65.85 -1.00 67.38
C THR A 211 -65.73 -2.03 66.27
N THR A 212 -66.64 -3.01 66.17
CA THR A 212 -66.63 -3.98 65.06
C THR A 212 -66.95 -3.31 63.74
N ARG A 213 -67.89 -2.36 63.70
CA ARG A 213 -68.15 -1.55 62.50
C ARG A 213 -66.91 -0.77 62.04
N ILE A 214 -66.24 -0.08 62.97
CA ILE A 214 -65.00 0.67 62.67
C ILE A 214 -63.90 -0.27 62.14
N LEU A 215 -63.76 -1.46 62.72
CA LEU A 215 -62.80 -2.47 62.26
C LEU A 215 -63.09 -2.96 60.84
N LEU A 216 -64.36 -3.23 60.53
CA LEU A 216 -64.79 -3.65 59.19
C LEU A 216 -64.57 -2.54 58.15
N ASP A 217 -64.91 -1.29 58.48
CA ASP A 217 -64.69 -0.13 57.61
C ASP A 217 -63.18 0.09 57.36
N ALA A 218 -62.35 -0.02 58.40
CA ALA A 218 -60.90 0.07 58.27
C ALA A 218 -60.32 -1.08 57.41
N GLN A 219 -60.86 -2.29 57.53
CA GLN A 219 -60.44 -3.42 56.70
C GLN A 219 -60.87 -3.24 55.24
N ALA A 220 -62.07 -2.71 54.98
CA ALA A 220 -62.52 -2.38 53.63
C ALA A 220 -61.61 -1.32 52.99
N GLN A 221 -61.26 -0.25 53.71
CA GLN A 221 -60.32 0.76 53.23
C GLN A 221 -58.92 0.21 52.95
N LYS A 222 -58.44 -0.78 53.73
CA LYS A 222 -57.17 -1.46 53.45
C LYS A 222 -57.23 -2.23 52.13
N ARG A 223 -58.30 -2.99 51.90
CA ARG A 223 -58.50 -3.74 50.64
C ARG A 223 -58.56 -2.81 49.43
N GLU A 224 -59.31 -1.71 49.51
CA GLU A 224 -59.35 -0.74 48.41
C GLU A 224 -57.98 -0.12 48.12
N ARG A 225 -57.15 0.13 49.15
CA ARG A 225 -55.78 0.64 48.96
C ARG A 225 -54.88 -0.42 48.31
N GLU A 226 -55.00 -1.67 48.72
CA GLU A 226 -54.27 -2.80 48.13
C GLU A 226 -54.67 -3.02 46.67
N GLU A 227 -55.96 -2.97 46.33
CA GLU A 227 -56.46 -3.05 44.96
C GLU A 227 -55.90 -1.92 44.09
N ARG A 228 -55.95 -0.67 44.58
CA ARG A 228 -55.36 0.47 43.86
C ARG A 228 -53.84 0.33 43.68
N LEU A 229 -53.14 -0.23 44.66
CA LEU A 229 -51.70 -0.49 44.53
C LEU A 229 -51.42 -1.55 43.46
N ILE A 230 -52.23 -2.62 43.42
CA ILE A 230 -52.14 -3.67 42.41
C ILE A 230 -52.38 -3.08 41.01
N ASP A 231 -53.38 -2.21 40.86
CA ASP A 231 -53.67 -1.55 39.58
C ASP A 231 -52.50 -0.65 39.14
N LEU A 232 -51.91 0.13 40.06
CA LEU A 232 -50.74 0.96 39.76
C LEU A 232 -49.54 0.13 39.30
N VAL A 233 -49.24 -0.98 40.00
CA VAL A 233 -48.16 -1.90 39.62
C VAL A 233 -48.45 -2.54 38.26
N ALA A 234 -49.70 -2.90 37.98
CA ALA A 234 -50.09 -3.47 36.70
C ALA A 234 -49.91 -2.48 35.55
N GLU A 235 -50.26 -1.20 35.74
CA GLU A 235 -50.01 -0.15 34.74
C GLU A 235 -48.51 0.13 34.54
N GLU A 236 -47.71 0.14 35.61
CA GLU A 236 -46.26 0.31 35.51
C GLU A 236 -45.61 -0.82 34.68
N ILE A 237 -46.01 -2.07 34.92
CA ILE A 237 -45.58 -3.22 34.12
C ILE A 237 -45.98 -3.05 32.65
N ARG A 238 -47.20 -2.59 32.36
CA ARG A 238 -47.64 -2.35 30.97
C ARG A 238 -46.82 -1.24 30.31
N CYS A 239 -46.56 -0.14 31.01
CA CYS A 239 -45.71 0.94 30.50
C CYS A 239 -44.28 0.45 30.21
N GLU A 240 -43.68 -0.35 31.09
CA GLU A 240 -42.36 -0.94 30.85
C GLU A 240 -42.34 -1.85 29.63
N LEU A 241 -43.36 -2.69 29.44
CA LEU A 241 -43.47 -3.55 28.27
C LEU A 241 -43.55 -2.74 26.98
N VAL A 242 -44.37 -1.68 26.95
CA VAL A 242 -44.46 -0.78 25.79
C VAL A 242 -43.12 -0.09 25.52
N ILE A 243 -42.41 0.38 26.54
CA ILE A 243 -41.08 0.99 26.39
C ILE A 243 -40.11 -0.02 25.79
N ARG A 244 -40.06 -1.26 26.30
CA ARG A 244 -39.18 -2.32 25.77
C ARG A 244 -39.49 -2.65 24.32
N GLU A 245 -40.76 -2.78 23.95
CA GLU A 245 -41.18 -2.98 22.56
C GLU A 245 -40.76 -1.81 21.66
N MET A 246 -40.91 -0.57 22.15
CA MET A 246 -40.51 0.63 21.42
C MET A 246 -38.98 0.69 21.24
N GLU A 247 -38.20 0.31 22.26
CA GLU A 247 -36.75 0.20 22.17
C GLU A 247 -36.31 -0.88 21.17
N GLU A 248 -36.92 -2.06 21.22
CA GLU A 248 -36.63 -3.14 20.28
C GLU A 248 -36.94 -2.74 18.84
N THR A 249 -38.09 -2.12 18.60
CA THR A 249 -38.46 -1.65 17.25
C THR A 249 -37.50 -0.56 16.77
N MET A 250 -37.06 0.34 17.64
CA MET A 250 -36.04 1.34 17.33
C MET A 250 -34.68 0.71 17.02
N ARG A 251 -34.25 -0.30 17.80
CA ARG A 251 -33.01 -1.06 17.53
C ARG A 251 -33.08 -1.77 16.18
N ARG A 252 -34.20 -2.44 15.87
CA ARG A 252 -34.43 -3.09 14.58
C ARG A 252 -34.40 -2.09 13.43
N LYS A 253 -35.04 -0.93 13.58
CA LYS A 253 -35.01 0.15 12.58
C LYS A 253 -33.60 0.69 12.35
N LYS A 254 -32.82 0.92 13.40
CA LYS A 254 -31.41 1.35 13.28
C LYS A 254 -30.57 0.31 12.54
N MET A 255 -30.68 -0.95 12.93
CA MET A 255 -29.97 -2.05 12.26
C MET A 255 -30.35 -2.16 10.77
N GLN A 256 -31.63 -1.99 10.43
CA GLN A 256 -32.08 -1.95 9.03
C GLN A 256 -31.51 -0.75 8.26
N GLN A 257 -31.43 0.43 8.89
CA GLN A 257 -30.85 1.63 8.30
C GLN A 257 -29.35 1.48 8.07
N GLU A 258 -28.62 0.93 9.04
CA GLU A 258 -27.19 0.64 8.95
C GLU A 258 -26.89 -0.39 7.84
N LEU A 259 -27.68 -1.46 7.76
CA LEU A 259 -27.57 -2.45 6.68
C LEU A 259 -27.86 -1.81 5.32
N ALA A 260 -28.91 -1.00 5.22
CA ALA A 260 -29.25 -0.30 3.98
C ALA A 260 -28.17 0.71 3.55
N ALA A 261 -27.57 1.42 4.50
CA ALA A 261 -26.44 2.32 4.24
C ALA A 261 -25.22 1.54 3.73
N SER A 262 -24.86 0.45 4.42
CA SER A 262 -23.74 -0.41 4.04
C SER A 262 -23.92 -1.02 2.64
N LEU A 263 -25.14 -1.47 2.30
CA LEU A 263 -25.44 -2.00 0.98
C LEU A 263 -25.35 -0.91 -0.10
N ARG A 264 -25.79 0.32 0.17
CA ARG A 264 -25.62 1.44 -0.77
C ARG A 264 -24.16 1.77 -1.01
N GLU A 265 -23.35 1.81 0.06
CA GLU A 265 -21.90 2.02 -0.05
C GLU A 265 -21.25 0.91 -0.87
N GLN A 266 -21.63 -0.35 -0.64
CA GLN A 266 -21.13 -1.48 -1.41
C GLN A 266 -21.51 -1.37 -2.89
N ILE A 267 -22.76 -1.00 -3.21
CA ILE A 267 -23.19 -0.78 -4.60
C ILE A 267 -22.36 0.31 -5.25
N VAL A 268 -22.25 1.48 -4.62
CA VAL A 268 -21.46 2.61 -5.14
C VAL A 268 -20.00 2.21 -5.34
N PHE A 269 -19.40 1.50 -4.38
CA PHE A 269 -18.04 0.99 -4.49
C PHE A 269 -17.89 0.02 -5.66
N THR A 270 -18.82 -0.93 -5.84
CA THR A 270 -18.77 -1.87 -6.97
C THR A 270 -18.94 -1.17 -8.31
N GLU A 271 -19.77 -0.13 -8.40
CA GLU A 271 -19.94 0.68 -9.61
C GLU A 271 -18.67 1.48 -9.93
N GLN A 272 -18.05 2.10 -8.93
CA GLN A 272 -16.77 2.80 -9.09
C GLN A 272 -15.66 1.86 -9.58
N CYS A 273 -15.56 0.66 -8.99
CA CYS A 273 -14.61 -0.35 -9.44
C CYS A 273 -14.88 -0.78 -10.89
N ARG A 274 -16.15 -0.99 -11.27
CA ARG A 274 -16.52 -1.30 -12.67
C ARG A 274 -16.11 -0.18 -13.62
N LEU A 275 -16.35 1.08 -13.26
CA LEU A 275 -15.95 2.22 -14.07
C LEU A 275 -14.43 2.28 -14.25
N ARG A 276 -13.66 2.07 -13.18
CA ARG A 276 -12.20 2.01 -13.25
C ARG A 276 -11.71 0.90 -14.17
N PHE A 277 -12.27 -0.31 -14.08
CA PHE A 277 -11.90 -1.39 -15.00
C PHE A 277 -12.21 -1.06 -16.46
N VAL A 278 -13.35 -0.41 -16.73
CA VAL A 278 -13.68 0.04 -18.10
C VAL A 278 -12.70 1.11 -18.60
N GLU A 279 -12.27 2.03 -17.73
CA GLU A 279 -11.26 3.04 -18.07
C GLU A 279 -9.87 2.43 -18.31
N GLU A 280 -9.46 1.47 -17.46
CA GLU A 280 -8.23 0.70 -17.62
C GLU A 280 -8.23 -0.12 -18.92
N ASP A 281 -9.34 -0.81 -19.22
CA ASP A 281 -9.50 -1.56 -20.47
C ASP A 281 -9.45 -0.64 -21.70
N ARG A 282 -10.04 0.56 -21.63
CA ARG A 282 -9.95 1.56 -22.70
C ARG A 282 -8.52 2.07 -22.88
N ALA A 283 -7.85 2.43 -21.80
CA ALA A 283 -6.46 2.90 -21.83
C ALA A 283 -5.53 1.81 -22.38
N TRP A 284 -5.77 0.55 -21.99
CA TRP A 284 -5.05 -0.59 -22.51
C TRP A 284 -5.30 -0.79 -24.01
N ALA A 285 -6.56 -0.70 -24.47
CA ALA A 285 -6.90 -0.81 -25.89
C ALA A 285 -6.23 0.31 -26.72
N GLU A 286 -6.21 1.54 -26.21
CA GLU A 286 -5.52 2.67 -26.84
C GLU A 286 -4.01 2.45 -26.93
N GLU A 287 -3.39 1.94 -25.86
CA GLU A 287 -1.96 1.59 -25.82
C GLU A 287 -1.62 0.49 -26.85
N VAL A 288 -2.43 -0.56 -26.91
CA VAL A 288 -2.27 -1.64 -27.89
C VAL A 288 -2.40 -1.11 -29.31
N MET A 289 -3.41 -0.28 -29.58
CA MET A 289 -3.58 0.34 -30.90
C MET A 289 -2.41 1.25 -31.26
N ARG A 290 -1.86 2.00 -30.30
CA ARG A 290 -0.68 2.85 -30.51
C ARG A 290 0.53 2.00 -30.90
N LYS A 291 0.80 0.90 -30.19
CA LYS A 291 1.88 -0.03 -30.51
C LYS A 291 1.72 -0.66 -31.90
N ILE A 292 0.51 -1.10 -32.25
CA ILE A 292 0.24 -1.65 -33.59
C ILE A 292 0.54 -0.60 -34.68
N MET A 293 0.13 0.66 -34.48
CA MET A 293 0.44 1.73 -35.43
C MET A 293 1.94 2.05 -35.51
N GLU A 294 2.65 2.02 -34.38
CA GLU A 294 4.11 2.20 -34.34
C GLU A 294 4.84 1.07 -35.07
N ASP A 295 4.45 -0.18 -34.83
CA ASP A 295 5.00 -1.35 -35.50
C ASP A 295 4.72 -1.31 -37.01
N GLU A 296 3.51 -0.88 -37.43
CA GLU A 296 3.19 -0.72 -38.85
C GLU A 296 4.04 0.38 -39.51
N LYS A 297 4.22 1.53 -38.84
CA LYS A 297 5.12 2.60 -39.32
C LYS A 297 6.56 2.08 -39.46
N MET A 298 7.06 1.36 -38.46
CA MET A 298 8.38 0.76 -38.48
C MET A 298 8.53 -0.28 -39.61
N ALA A 299 7.51 -1.10 -39.84
CA ALA A 299 7.48 -2.06 -40.94
C ALA A 299 7.51 -1.35 -42.31
N ARG A 300 6.74 -0.27 -42.49
CA ARG A 300 6.76 0.55 -43.71
C ARG A 300 8.13 1.20 -43.93
N CYS A 301 8.72 1.83 -42.92
CA CYS A 301 10.07 2.41 -43.01
C CYS A 301 11.13 1.35 -43.35
N THR A 302 11.04 0.17 -42.73
CA THR A 302 11.95 -0.96 -43.02
C THR A 302 11.78 -1.46 -44.46
N ALA A 303 10.54 -1.55 -44.97
CA ALA A 303 10.26 -1.93 -46.34
C ALA A 303 10.80 -0.89 -47.34
N GLU A 304 10.63 0.40 -47.07
CA GLU A 304 11.20 1.48 -47.87
C GLU A 304 12.73 1.47 -47.86
N ALA A 305 13.36 1.27 -46.70
CA ALA A 305 14.81 1.15 -46.58
C ALA A 305 15.33 -0.02 -47.42
N LYS A 306 14.69 -1.19 -47.35
CA LYS A 306 15.01 -2.35 -48.20
C LYS A 306 14.85 -2.03 -49.69
N ARG A 307 13.82 -1.27 -50.09
CA ARG A 307 13.63 -0.82 -51.49
C ARG A 307 14.76 0.11 -51.94
N ARG A 308 15.11 1.13 -51.14
CA ARG A 308 16.21 2.05 -51.44
C ARG A 308 17.54 1.31 -51.58
N MET A 309 17.81 0.37 -50.67
CA MET A 309 19.02 -0.45 -50.71
C MET A 309 19.09 -1.32 -51.96
N LYS A 310 17.98 -1.93 -52.39
CA LYS A 310 17.93 -2.67 -53.68
C LYS A 310 18.21 -1.78 -54.89
N VAL A 311 17.68 -0.55 -54.90
CA VAL A 311 17.97 0.41 -55.97
C VAL A 311 19.44 0.81 -55.98
N GLN A 312 20.03 1.02 -54.80
CA GLN A 312 21.46 1.33 -54.67
C GLN A 312 22.32 0.17 -55.18
N TYR A 313 22.06 -1.07 -54.75
CA TYR A 313 22.78 -2.25 -55.26
C TYR A 313 22.65 -2.41 -56.77
N ARG A 314 21.49 -2.10 -57.35
CA ARG A 314 21.32 -2.13 -58.80
C ARG A 314 22.21 -1.09 -59.48
N LYS A 315 22.25 0.15 -58.98
CA LYS A 315 23.13 1.22 -59.50
C LYS A 315 24.61 0.85 -59.37
N ASP A 316 25.00 0.30 -58.21
CA ASP A 316 26.38 -0.12 -57.97
C ASP A 316 26.78 -1.25 -58.93
N LEU A 317 25.88 -2.21 -59.18
CA LEU A 317 26.10 -3.29 -60.14
C LEU A 317 26.16 -2.79 -61.59
N GLU A 318 25.29 -1.86 -61.98
CA GLU A 318 25.35 -1.19 -63.29
C GLU A 318 26.69 -0.45 -63.46
N SER A 319 27.13 0.30 -62.45
CA SER A 319 28.43 0.98 -62.44
C SER A 319 29.61 0.01 -62.55
N LEU A 320 29.57 -1.13 -61.85
CA LEU A 320 30.59 -2.18 -61.96
C LEU A 320 30.62 -2.81 -63.36
N ILE A 321 29.46 -3.04 -63.98
CA ILE A 321 29.36 -3.55 -65.35
C ILE A 321 29.93 -2.54 -66.34
N GLU A 322 29.58 -1.26 -66.21
CA GLU A 322 30.12 -0.17 -67.04
C GLU A 322 31.63 -0.05 -66.88
N HIS A 323 32.13 -0.10 -65.65
CA HIS A 323 33.57 -0.08 -65.39
C HIS A 323 34.28 -1.27 -66.04
N ARG A 324 33.70 -2.47 -65.94
CA ARG A 324 34.24 -3.67 -66.61
C ARG A 324 34.20 -3.57 -68.14
N ARG A 325 33.18 -2.90 -68.70
CA ARG A 325 33.10 -2.61 -70.14
C ARG A 325 34.19 -1.63 -70.56
N ARG A 326 34.40 -0.54 -69.82
CA ARG A 326 35.49 0.41 -70.07
C ARG A 326 36.86 -0.26 -70.04
N ILE A 327 37.13 -1.11 -69.04
CA ILE A 327 38.38 -1.88 -68.97
C ILE A 327 38.56 -2.74 -70.22
N ARG A 328 37.50 -3.45 -70.67
CA ARG A 328 37.56 -4.25 -71.90
C ARG A 328 37.77 -3.40 -73.15
N GLU A 329 37.11 -2.24 -73.25
CA GLU A 329 37.30 -1.31 -74.36
C GLU A 329 38.73 -0.78 -74.39
N GLU A 330 39.31 -0.43 -73.24
CA GLU A 330 40.72 -0.04 -73.10
C GLU A 330 41.69 -1.19 -73.43
N GLU A 331 41.34 -2.44 -73.12
CA GLU A 331 42.12 -3.62 -73.50
C GLU A 331 42.06 -3.87 -75.01
N ILE A 332 40.88 -3.78 -75.62
CA ILE A 332 40.70 -3.92 -77.07
C ILE A 332 41.46 -2.80 -77.81
N ALA A 333 41.34 -1.55 -77.35
CA ALA A 333 42.08 -0.43 -77.94
C ALA A 333 43.60 -0.66 -77.87
N ARG A 334 44.12 -1.16 -76.74
CA ARG A 334 45.53 -1.53 -76.60
C ARG A 334 45.94 -2.65 -77.57
N ILE A 335 45.11 -3.68 -77.73
CA ILE A 335 45.36 -4.76 -78.69
C ILE A 335 45.35 -4.23 -80.13
N GLU A 336 44.42 -3.34 -80.48
CA GLU A 336 44.37 -2.71 -81.81
C GLU A 336 45.59 -1.81 -82.09
N GLU A 337 46.08 -1.07 -81.08
CA GLU A 337 47.31 -0.29 -81.19
C GLU A 337 48.51 -1.20 -81.47
N ILE A 338 48.65 -2.30 -80.71
CA ILE A 338 49.70 -3.30 -80.93
C ILE A 338 49.60 -3.90 -82.34
N ALA A 339 48.39 -4.23 -82.81
CA ALA A 339 48.17 -4.77 -84.14
C ALA A 339 48.54 -3.77 -85.26
N LYS A 340 48.22 -2.48 -85.08
CA LYS A 340 48.61 -1.40 -86.01
C LYS A 340 50.13 -1.19 -86.03
N GLU A 341 50.79 -1.28 -84.88
CA GLU A 341 52.26 -1.21 -84.81
C GLU A 341 52.92 -2.41 -85.48
N GLN A 342 52.39 -3.63 -85.26
CA GLN A 342 52.84 -4.84 -85.95
C GLN A 342 52.67 -4.73 -87.47
N GLN A 343 51.50 -4.27 -87.95
CA GLN A 343 51.30 -4.02 -89.39
C GLN A 343 52.29 -2.99 -89.96
N ARG A 344 52.62 -1.94 -89.21
CA ARG A 344 53.64 -0.96 -89.63
C ARG A 344 55.03 -1.58 -89.72
N LEU A 345 55.40 -2.44 -88.76
CA LEU A 345 56.67 -3.16 -88.78
C LEU A 345 56.74 -4.15 -89.94
N GLU A 346 55.68 -4.92 -90.20
CA GLU A 346 55.59 -5.84 -91.33
C GLU A 346 55.72 -5.10 -92.68
N LEU A 347 55.09 -3.92 -92.81
CA LEU A 347 55.23 -3.10 -94.02
C LEU A 347 56.68 -2.61 -94.21
N LEU A 348 57.35 -2.18 -93.13
CA LEU A 348 58.76 -1.76 -93.18
C LEU A 348 59.70 -2.94 -93.50
N GLU A 349 59.43 -4.14 -92.97
CA GLU A 349 60.19 -5.34 -93.30
C GLU A 349 59.96 -5.77 -94.75
N ALA A 350 58.72 -5.68 -95.26
CA ALA A 350 58.41 -5.94 -96.65
C ALA A 350 59.10 -4.94 -97.60
N GLU A 351 59.21 -3.67 -97.21
CA GLU A 351 59.97 -2.66 -97.97
C GLU A 351 61.48 -2.97 -97.97
N ARG A 352 62.07 -3.31 -96.82
CA ARG A 352 63.48 -3.75 -96.75
C ARG A 352 63.73 -5.00 -97.58
N ALA A 353 62.84 -5.99 -97.52
CA ALA A 353 62.96 -7.21 -98.33
C ALA A 353 62.89 -6.91 -99.84
N LYS A 354 62.05 -5.95 -100.27
CA LYS A 354 62.01 -5.47 -101.66
C LYS A 354 63.31 -4.77 -102.05
N GLU A 355 63.89 -3.95 -101.17
CA GLU A 355 65.16 -3.26 -101.41
C GLU A 355 66.36 -4.21 -101.48
N GLU A 356 66.44 -5.19 -100.57
CA GLU A 356 67.45 -6.25 -100.59
C GLU A 356 67.33 -7.13 -101.84
N ARG A 357 66.10 -7.47 -102.23
CA ARG A 357 65.81 -8.22 -103.45
C ARG A 357 66.23 -7.43 -104.70
N LYS A 358 65.98 -6.11 -104.74
CA LYS A 358 66.48 -5.20 -105.79
C LYS A 358 68.01 -5.10 -105.81
N ARG A 359 68.68 -5.02 -104.64
CA ARG A 359 70.15 -5.01 -104.53
C ARG A 359 70.78 -6.32 -105.03
N LEU A 360 70.23 -7.46 -104.62
CA LEU A 360 70.67 -8.78 -105.09
C LEU A 360 70.51 -8.90 -106.60
N LEU A 361 69.41 -8.41 -107.16
CA LEU A 361 69.24 -8.32 -108.61
C LEU A 361 70.32 -7.45 -109.26
N MET A 362 70.58 -6.25 -108.74
CA MET A 362 71.60 -5.35 -109.31
C MET A 362 73.01 -5.94 -109.27
N MET A 363 73.39 -6.65 -108.19
CA MET A 363 74.72 -7.25 -108.07
C MET A 363 74.91 -8.45 -108.99
N HIS A 364 73.88 -9.28 -109.17
CA HIS A 364 74.00 -10.55 -109.87
C HIS A 364 73.45 -10.53 -111.31
N ALA A 365 72.71 -9.49 -111.72
CA ALA A 365 72.12 -9.38 -113.05
C ALA A 365 73.13 -9.56 -114.19
N ALA A 366 74.36 -9.06 -114.05
CA ALA A 366 75.40 -9.20 -115.08
C ALA A 366 75.86 -10.64 -115.31
N ASN A 367 75.77 -11.51 -114.28
CA ASN A 367 76.31 -12.88 -114.32
C ASN A 367 75.22 -13.94 -114.53
N ILE A 368 73.96 -13.65 -114.24
CA ILE A 368 72.88 -14.65 -114.24
C ILE A 368 71.77 -14.34 -115.27
N ALA A 369 71.87 -13.25 -116.04
CA ALA A 369 70.84 -12.84 -117.02
C ALA A 369 70.37 -13.95 -117.99
N ASN A 370 71.25 -14.91 -118.32
CA ASN A 370 70.95 -16.02 -119.23
C ASN A 370 70.39 -17.28 -118.53
N PHE A 371 70.39 -17.33 -117.21
CA PHE A 371 70.00 -18.52 -116.41
C PHE A 371 68.84 -18.26 -115.42
N VAL A 372 68.34 -17.02 -115.32
CA VAL A 372 67.20 -16.69 -114.44
C VAL A 372 65.87 -16.94 -115.14
N ASN A 373 64.97 -17.64 -114.45
CA ASN A 373 63.63 -17.96 -114.90
C ASN A 373 62.71 -16.72 -114.81
N ARG A 374 62.37 -16.13 -115.96
CA ARG A 374 61.69 -14.82 -116.07
C ARG A 374 60.31 -14.76 -115.39
N THR A 375 59.68 -15.90 -115.13
CA THR A 375 58.36 -16.03 -114.49
C THR A 375 58.38 -15.76 -112.98
N THR A 376 59.55 -15.73 -112.33
CA THR A 376 59.68 -15.53 -110.87
C THR A 376 59.98 -14.08 -110.45
N LEU A 377 60.18 -13.21 -111.44
CA LEU A 377 60.52 -11.80 -111.27
C LEU A 377 59.26 -10.94 -111.30
N THR A 378 59.20 -9.95 -110.41
CA THR A 378 58.15 -8.94 -110.37
C THR A 378 58.28 -8.01 -111.59
N ALA A 379 57.19 -7.39 -112.07
CA ALA A 379 57.22 -6.54 -113.28
C ALA A 379 58.31 -5.43 -113.21
N GLU A 380 58.52 -4.84 -112.04
CA GLU A 380 59.59 -3.86 -111.79
C GLU A 380 61.01 -4.45 -111.89
N GLU A 381 61.19 -5.72 -111.51
CA GLU A 381 62.48 -6.42 -111.50
C GLU A 381 62.88 -6.88 -112.91
N GLN A 382 61.90 -7.22 -113.74
CA GLN A 382 62.10 -7.49 -115.17
C GLN A 382 62.62 -6.24 -115.89
N GLU A 383 62.06 -5.07 -115.58
CA GLU A 383 62.48 -3.80 -116.19
C GLU A 383 63.92 -3.40 -115.80
N ILE A 384 64.36 -3.73 -114.58
CA ILE A 384 65.75 -3.50 -114.11
C ILE A 384 66.73 -4.42 -114.86
N LEU A 385 66.37 -5.68 -115.08
CA LEU A 385 67.16 -6.65 -115.86
C LEU A 385 67.30 -6.23 -117.34
N ASP A 386 66.22 -5.70 -117.94
CA ASP A 386 66.23 -5.22 -119.33
C ASP A 386 67.06 -3.94 -119.51
N LYS A 387 67.09 -3.04 -118.51
CA LYS A 387 67.96 -1.84 -118.51
C LYS A 387 69.44 -2.20 -118.38
N LEU A 388 69.78 -3.23 -117.59
CA LEU A 388 71.17 -3.67 -117.38
C LEU A 388 71.72 -4.50 -118.57
N THR A 389 70.89 -5.28 -119.25
CA THR A 389 71.28 -6.02 -120.46
C THR A 389 71.51 -5.10 -121.67
N LYS A 390 70.71 -4.03 -121.82
CA LYS A 390 70.93 -2.99 -122.84
C LYS A 390 72.22 -2.18 -122.61
N LYS A 391 72.53 -1.81 -121.35
CA LYS A 391 73.78 -1.11 -121.00
C LYS A 391 75.07 -1.89 -121.31
N ASN A 392 75.01 -3.24 -121.32
CA ASN A 392 76.16 -4.09 -121.63
C ASN A 392 76.34 -4.37 -123.14
N GLN A 393 75.34 -4.09 -123.98
CA GLN A 393 75.46 -4.16 -125.44
C GLN A 393 76.07 -2.88 -126.05
N ASP A 394 75.96 -1.74 -125.38
CA ASP A 394 76.47 -0.45 -125.87
C ASP A 394 77.97 -0.20 -125.57
N ILE A 395 78.63 -1.03 -124.75
CA ILE A 395 80.06 -0.89 -124.38
C ILE A 395 81.01 -1.67 -125.32
N LYS A 396 80.50 -2.52 -126.23
CA LYS A 396 81.33 -3.37 -127.11
C LYS A 396 81.59 -2.85 -128.54
N ASN A 397 81.22 -1.61 -128.86
CA ASN A 397 81.29 -1.07 -130.23
C ASN A 397 82.20 0.18 -130.42
N ILE A 398 83.15 0.46 -129.52
CA ILE A 398 84.16 1.51 -129.73
C ILE A 398 85.52 0.99 -129.21
N ASP A 399 86.55 1.07 -130.06
CA ASP A 399 87.98 0.74 -129.87
C ASP A 399 88.43 -0.73 -129.89
N ASN A 400 88.83 -1.20 -131.08
CA ASN A 400 90.25 -1.17 -131.44
C ASN A 400 90.49 -1.62 -132.89
N GLY A 401 90.89 -0.66 -133.72
CA GLY A 401 91.65 -0.86 -134.95
C GLY A 401 93.03 -0.20 -134.80
N ASP A 402 94.02 -0.84 -135.41
CA ASP A 402 95.40 -0.41 -135.69
C ASP A 402 96.53 -0.64 -134.65
N ALA A 403 97.31 -1.71 -134.91
CA ALA A 403 98.77 -1.62 -135.09
C ALA A 403 99.25 -2.75 -136.03
N LYS A 404 100.15 -2.41 -136.98
CA LYS A 404 100.81 -3.29 -137.97
C LYS A 404 102.10 -3.90 -137.41
N ASP A 405 102.25 -5.22 -137.53
CA ASP A 405 103.27 -5.96 -138.33
C ASP A 405 103.02 -7.48 -138.19
#